data_AF-A0A933XNG3-F1
#
_entry.id   AF-A0A933XNG3-F1
#
_cell.length_a   1.000
_cell.length_b   1.000
_cell.length_c   1.000
_cell.angle_alpha   90.00
_cell.angle_beta   90.00
_cell.angle_gamma   90.00
#
_symmetry.space_group_name_H-M   'P 1'
#
loop_
_entity.id
_entity.type
_entity.pdbx_description
1 polymer ?
#
loop_
_entity_poly.entity_id
_entity_poly.type
_entity_poly.pdbx_seq_one_letter_code
_entity_poly.pdbx_strand_id
1 'polypeptide(L)'
;MKKRFDSGFTLIEIIIVISIILIISGIGIFNYTAVRKNMAIDLETDKIVQILNLMREETKSSGRCIGIKFKKSETPARLESAYNGQTKGCDTAAEMAMSEFRELLAVNLEEDGREIPDWSVMFVPPFGAMRFSPDALESAKIVFALKNAEQNTRTVSLEPVSGRIVKM
;
A
#
# COMPACT_ATOMS: atom_id res chain seq x y z
N MET A 1 25.77 -54.02 37.90
CA MET A 1 24.29 -53.97 38.01
C MET A 1 23.86 -52.52 37.81
N LYS A 2 23.27 -52.18 36.66
CA LYS A 2 22.91 -50.80 36.27
C LYS A 2 21.60 -50.40 36.96
N LYS A 3 21.63 -49.49 37.94
CA LYS A 3 20.40 -48.90 38.51
C LYS A 3 19.74 -48.01 37.47
N ARG A 4 18.54 -48.37 37.00
CA ARG A 4 17.67 -47.48 36.25
C ARG A 4 16.99 -46.56 37.26
N PHE A 5 17.28 -45.27 37.19
CA PHE A 5 16.51 -44.25 37.91
C PHE A 5 15.29 -43.92 37.07
N ASP A 6 14.15 -44.55 37.37
CA ASP A 6 12.84 -44.07 36.93
C ASP A 6 12.48 -42.86 37.82
N SER A 7 13.01 -41.69 37.47
CA SER A 7 12.56 -40.42 38.06
C SER A 7 11.31 -39.95 37.32
N GLY A 8 10.16 -40.13 37.95
CA GLY A 8 8.91 -39.50 37.53
C GLY A 8 8.93 -38.00 37.80
N PHE A 9 8.23 -37.23 36.97
CA PHE A 9 8.00 -35.80 37.18
C PHE A 9 7.24 -35.58 38.49
N THR A 10 7.69 -34.60 39.27
CA THR A 10 6.96 -34.20 40.48
C THR A 10 5.73 -33.37 40.12
N LEU A 11 4.67 -33.43 40.94
CA LEU A 11 3.44 -32.67 40.69
C LEU A 11 3.70 -31.15 40.65
N ILE A 12 4.64 -30.65 41.45
CA ILE A 12 5.05 -29.25 41.45
C ILE A 12 5.73 -28.84 40.14
N GLU A 13 6.54 -29.74 39.58
CA GLU A 13 7.26 -29.49 38.33
C GLU A 13 6.30 -29.39 37.15
N ILE A 14 5.23 -30.19 37.13
CA ILE A 14 4.15 -30.09 36.12
C ILE A 14 3.44 -28.73 36.20
N ILE A 15 3.12 -28.24 37.40
CA ILE A 15 2.47 -26.93 37.58
C ILE A 15 3.36 -25.79 37.08
N ILE A 16 4.67 -25.86 37.36
CA ILE A 16 5.64 -24.85 36.90
C ILE A 16 5.72 -24.87 35.38
N VAL A 17 5.82 -26.04 34.74
CA VAL A 17 5.87 -26.17 33.27
C VAL A 17 4.60 -25.62 32.62
N ILE A 18 3.42 -25.96 33.13
CA ILE A 18 2.15 -25.44 32.57
C ILE A 18 2.09 -23.92 32.71
N SER A 19 2.53 -23.38 33.86
CA SER A 19 2.58 -21.92 34.08
C SER A 19 3.49 -21.23 33.07
N ILE A 20 4.67 -21.79 32.80
CA ILE A 20 5.61 -21.28 31.80
C ILE A 20 5.00 -21.35 30.39
N ILE A 21 4.37 -22.46 30.02
CA ILE A 21 3.72 -22.62 28.71
C ILE A 21 2.60 -21.59 28.52
N LEU A 22 1.78 -21.34 29.55
CA LEU A 22 0.70 -20.35 29.49
C LEU A 22 1.24 -18.94 29.29
N ILE A 23 2.33 -18.57 29.99
CA ILE A 23 2.97 -17.26 29.83
C ILE A 23 3.52 -17.09 28.40
N ILE A 24 4.25 -18.10 27.89
CA ILE A 24 4.82 -18.05 26.53
C ILE A 24 3.72 -18.01 25.47
N SER A 25 2.66 -18.80 25.64
CA SER A 25 1.53 -18.85 24.70
C SER A 25 0.79 -17.52 24.62
N GLY A 26 0.64 -16.82 25.75
CA GLY A 26 0.03 -15.49 25.79
C GLY A 26 0.79 -14.46 24.94
N ILE A 27 2.13 -14.45 25.00
CA ILE A 27 2.97 -13.52 24.24
C ILE A 27 2.88 -13.79 22.72
N GLY A 28 2.79 -15.07 22.32
CA GLY A 28 2.75 -15.46 20.91
C GLY A 28 1.55 -14.89 20.12
N ILE A 29 0.38 -14.80 20.75
CA ILE A 29 -0.85 -14.37 20.07
C ILE A 29 -0.80 -12.89 19.68
N PHE A 30 -0.30 -12.01 20.55
CA PHE A 30 -0.24 -10.57 20.27
C PHE A 30 0.66 -10.27 19.06
N ASN A 31 1.83 -10.91 18.99
CA ASN A 31 2.76 -10.72 17.88
C ASN A 31 2.18 -11.18 16.53
N TYR A 32 1.43 -12.27 16.51
CA TYR A 32 0.82 -12.78 15.28
C TYR A 32 -0.13 -11.76 14.63
N THR A 33 -0.95 -11.08 15.42
CA THR A 33 -1.90 -10.08 14.90
C THR A 33 -1.21 -8.87 14.29
N ALA A 34 -0.12 -8.39 14.90
CA ALA A 34 0.67 -7.28 14.39
C ALA A 34 1.36 -7.64 13.06
N VAL A 35 1.96 -8.83 13.00
CA VAL A 35 2.61 -9.34 11.76
C VAL A 35 1.60 -9.47 10.63
N ARG A 36 0.41 -10.04 10.89
CA ARG A 36 -0.63 -10.20 9.87
C ARG A 36 -1.08 -8.86 9.29
N LYS A 37 -1.27 -7.83 10.13
CA LYS A 37 -1.66 -6.49 9.67
C LYS A 37 -0.58 -5.85 8.81
N ASN A 38 0.70 -6.02 9.17
CA ASN A 38 1.83 -5.54 8.37
C ASN A 38 1.90 -6.23 7.00
N MET A 39 1.74 -7.55 6.95
CA MET A 39 1.70 -8.28 5.67
C MET A 39 0.52 -7.85 4.79
N ALA A 40 -0.64 -7.55 5.39
CA ALA A 40 -1.81 -7.10 4.64
C ALA A 40 -1.56 -5.73 3.98
N ILE A 41 -1.01 -4.75 4.71
CA ILE A 41 -0.70 -3.45 4.10
C ILE A 41 0.41 -3.55 3.05
N ASP A 42 1.41 -4.40 3.27
CA ASP A 42 2.48 -4.62 2.30
C ASP A 42 1.92 -5.16 0.98
N LEU A 43 1.02 -6.14 1.06
CA LEU A 43 0.38 -6.75 -0.10
C LEU A 43 -0.54 -5.77 -0.85
N GLU A 44 -1.34 -4.97 -0.14
CA GLU A 44 -2.19 -3.95 -0.76
C GLU A 44 -1.36 -2.82 -1.41
N THR A 45 -0.23 -2.45 -0.79
CA THR A 45 0.71 -1.47 -1.36
C THR A 45 1.37 -2.01 -2.63
N ASP A 46 1.78 -3.29 -2.62
CA ASP A 46 2.36 -3.95 -3.79
C ASP A 46 1.35 -4.03 -4.95
N LYS A 47 0.07 -4.27 -4.65
CA LYS A 47 -1.00 -4.22 -5.66
C LYS A 47 -1.13 -2.84 -6.28
N ILE A 48 -1.08 -1.76 -5.50
CA ILE A 48 -1.10 -0.39 -6.07
C ILE A 48 0.06 -0.20 -7.04
N VAL A 49 1.27 -0.58 -6.66
CA VAL A 49 2.45 -0.41 -7.52
C VAL A 49 2.27 -1.22 -8.82
N GLN A 50 1.77 -2.44 -8.74
CA GLN A 50 1.48 -3.27 -9.90
C GLN A 50 0.41 -2.64 -10.81
N ILE A 51 -0.69 -2.14 -10.22
CA ILE A 51 -1.78 -1.49 -10.94
C ILE A 51 -1.31 -0.21 -11.63
N LEU A 52 -0.49 0.61 -10.97
CA LEU A 52 0.10 1.81 -11.58
C LEU A 52 0.98 1.45 -12.79
N ASN A 53 1.79 0.40 -12.68
CA ASN A 53 2.58 -0.08 -13.81
C ASN A 53 1.69 -0.63 -14.93
N LEU A 54 0.61 -1.35 -14.60
CA LEU A 54 -0.35 -1.85 -15.56
C LEU A 54 -1.05 -0.69 -16.30
N MET A 55 -1.53 0.33 -15.59
CA MET A 55 -2.15 1.52 -16.17
C MET A 55 -1.20 2.26 -17.11
N ARG A 56 0.09 2.32 -16.76
CA ARG A 56 1.13 2.89 -17.62
C ARG A 56 1.28 2.10 -18.92
N GLU A 57 1.37 0.78 -18.86
CA GLU A 57 1.46 -0.06 -20.06
C GLU A 57 0.16 0.01 -20.89
N GLU A 58 -0.99 0.01 -20.24
CA GLU A 58 -2.30 0.17 -20.88
C GLU A 58 -2.41 1.50 -21.62
N THR A 59 -1.92 2.59 -21.02
CA THR A 59 -1.85 3.93 -21.65
C THR A 59 -1.05 3.93 -22.94
N LYS A 60 0.11 3.24 -22.96
CA LYS A 60 0.96 3.15 -24.16
C LYS A 60 0.24 2.46 -25.33
N SER A 61 -0.59 1.46 -25.03
CA SER A 61 -1.30 0.67 -26.04
C SER A 61 -2.66 1.25 -26.46
N SER A 62 -3.37 1.91 -25.54
CA SER A 62 -4.76 2.35 -25.75
C SER A 62 -4.86 3.72 -26.41
N GLY A 63 -3.82 4.55 -26.33
CA GLY A 63 -3.88 5.95 -26.74
C GLY A 63 -4.82 6.81 -25.90
N ARG A 64 -5.21 6.32 -24.71
CA ARG A 64 -6.02 7.06 -23.73
C ARG A 64 -5.16 7.44 -22.53
N CYS A 65 -5.56 8.48 -21.83
CA CYS A 65 -4.96 8.83 -20.55
C CYS A 65 -5.60 8.00 -19.45
N ILE A 66 -4.78 7.33 -18.66
CA ILE A 66 -5.23 6.48 -17.56
C ILE A 66 -4.48 6.88 -16.31
N GLY A 67 -5.18 6.97 -15.20
CA GLY A 67 -4.60 7.43 -13.97
C GLY A 67 -5.35 6.96 -12.74
N ILE A 68 -4.95 7.51 -11.62
CA ILE A 68 -5.56 7.26 -10.33
C ILE A 68 -5.59 8.57 -9.53
N LYS A 69 -6.73 8.83 -8.91
CA LYS A 69 -6.95 9.94 -7.99
C LYS A 69 -6.84 9.42 -6.57
N PHE A 70 -6.12 10.17 -5.75
CA PHE A 70 -6.00 9.94 -4.34
C PHE A 70 -6.60 11.14 -3.62
N LYS A 71 -7.45 10.86 -2.64
CA LYS A 71 -8.01 11.84 -1.72
C LYS A 71 -7.76 11.37 -0.30
N LYS A 72 -7.55 12.31 0.61
CA LYS A 72 -7.28 12.01 2.02
C LYS A 72 -8.40 11.17 2.63
N SER A 73 -8.01 10.07 3.26
CA SER A 73 -8.89 9.10 3.93
C SER A 73 -9.93 8.44 3.02
N GLU A 74 -9.73 8.46 1.70
CA GLU A 74 -10.59 7.78 0.74
C GLU A 74 -9.84 6.66 0.01
N THR A 75 -10.60 5.74 -0.57
CA THR A 75 -10.06 4.70 -1.46
C THR A 75 -9.65 5.33 -2.79
N PRO A 76 -8.50 4.93 -3.37
CA PRO A 76 -8.08 5.43 -4.67
C PRO A 76 -9.13 5.17 -5.76
N ALA A 77 -9.33 6.14 -6.65
CA ALA A 77 -10.27 6.05 -7.76
C ALA A 77 -9.53 6.09 -9.10
N ARG A 78 -9.95 5.27 -10.07
CA ARG A 78 -9.37 5.26 -11.41
C ARG A 78 -9.83 6.49 -12.18
N LEU A 79 -8.94 7.05 -12.96
CA LEU A 79 -9.18 8.17 -13.85
C LEU A 79 -8.98 7.71 -15.29
N GLU A 80 -9.92 8.06 -16.17
CA GLU A 80 -9.74 7.89 -17.61
C GLU A 80 -10.17 9.13 -18.37
N SER A 81 -9.35 9.54 -19.35
CA SER A 81 -9.71 10.61 -20.29
C SER A 81 -9.18 10.34 -21.71
N ALA A 82 -9.82 10.98 -22.68
CA ALA A 82 -9.33 10.98 -24.05
C ALA A 82 -8.01 11.76 -24.13
N TYR A 83 -7.09 11.28 -24.97
CA TYR A 83 -5.86 12.00 -25.27
C TYR A 83 -6.12 13.03 -26.37
N ASN A 84 -5.89 14.30 -26.07
CA ASN A 84 -6.17 15.42 -26.98
C ASN A 84 -4.90 16.00 -27.62
N GLY A 85 -3.85 15.19 -27.70
CA GLY A 85 -2.56 15.57 -28.29
C GLY A 85 -1.59 16.20 -27.29
N GLN A 86 -0.39 16.53 -27.76
CA GLN A 86 0.73 16.91 -26.90
C GLN A 86 0.55 18.25 -26.18
N THR A 87 -0.22 19.18 -26.75
CA THR A 87 -0.40 20.54 -26.23
C THR A 87 -1.51 20.63 -25.18
N LYS A 88 -2.59 19.86 -25.34
CA LYS A 88 -3.72 19.82 -24.40
C LYS A 88 -3.60 18.67 -23.40
N GLY A 89 -2.84 17.63 -23.73
CA GLY A 89 -2.65 16.47 -22.87
C GLY A 89 -3.93 15.69 -22.68
N CYS A 90 -4.34 15.57 -21.42
CA CYS A 90 -5.46 14.77 -20.96
C CYS A 90 -6.50 15.71 -20.35
N ASP A 91 -7.74 15.68 -20.85
CA ASP A 91 -8.84 16.48 -20.31
C ASP A 91 -9.31 15.95 -18.94
N THR A 92 -10.31 16.61 -18.35
CA THR A 92 -11.05 16.15 -17.16
C THR A 92 -11.37 14.67 -17.27
N ALA A 93 -10.72 13.89 -16.41
CA ALA A 93 -10.90 12.46 -16.36
C ALA A 93 -12.20 12.10 -15.64
N ALA A 94 -12.91 11.12 -16.21
CA ALA A 94 -14.03 10.50 -15.52
C ALA A 94 -13.49 9.67 -14.34
N GLU A 95 -14.06 9.89 -13.15
CA GLU A 95 -13.73 9.10 -11.97
C GLU A 95 -14.51 7.77 -12.00
N MET A 96 -13.78 6.66 -11.91
CA MET A 96 -14.33 5.31 -11.80
C MET A 96 -13.87 4.68 -10.49
N ALA A 97 -14.82 4.25 -9.67
CA ALA A 97 -14.49 3.58 -8.41
C ALA A 97 -13.73 2.27 -8.67
N MET A 98 -12.60 2.08 -8.00
CA MET A 98 -11.82 0.85 -8.10
C MET A 98 -12.30 -0.15 -7.05
N SER A 99 -12.90 -1.25 -7.53
CA SER A 99 -13.37 -2.31 -6.63
C SER A 99 -12.23 -3.08 -5.94
N GLU A 100 -10.99 -2.90 -6.41
CA GLU A 100 -9.79 -3.60 -5.97
C GLU A 100 -9.21 -3.04 -4.65
N PHE A 101 -9.47 -1.78 -4.31
CA PHE A 101 -8.85 -1.08 -3.17
C PHE A 101 -9.77 -0.89 -1.97
N ARG A 102 -10.71 -1.82 -1.71
CA ARG A 102 -11.73 -1.65 -0.66
C ARG A 102 -11.18 -1.42 0.74
N GLU A 103 -9.98 -1.93 1.02
CA GLU A 103 -9.39 -1.88 2.36
C GLU A 103 -8.28 -0.85 2.52
N LEU A 104 -7.82 -0.23 1.42
CA LEU A 104 -6.66 0.65 1.41
C LEU A 104 -7.10 2.12 1.30
N LEU A 105 -6.59 2.95 2.21
CA LEU A 105 -6.86 4.38 2.27
C LEU A 105 -5.59 5.17 2.02
N ALA A 106 -5.67 6.25 1.26
CA ALA A 106 -4.59 7.25 1.19
C ALA A 106 -4.71 8.17 2.42
N VAL A 107 -3.85 8.00 3.41
CA VAL A 107 -3.90 8.75 4.68
C VAL A 107 -3.24 10.11 4.55
N ASN A 108 -2.06 10.14 3.92
CA ASN A 108 -1.35 11.38 3.68
C ASN A 108 -0.78 11.40 2.27
N LEU A 109 -0.74 12.60 1.70
CA LEU A 109 -0.07 12.87 0.45
C LEU A 109 0.91 14.01 0.73
N GLU A 110 2.19 13.70 0.65
CA GLU A 110 3.26 14.64 0.94
C GLU A 110 4.03 14.98 -0.33
N GLU A 111 4.19 16.29 -0.56
CA GLU A 111 5.12 16.86 -1.53
C GLU A 111 6.06 17.79 -0.79
N ASP A 112 7.36 17.54 -0.86
CA ASP A 112 8.39 18.38 -0.22
C ASP A 112 8.08 18.72 1.25
N GLY A 113 7.43 17.78 1.96
CA GLY A 113 7.02 17.91 3.37
C GLY A 113 5.72 18.68 3.61
N ARG A 114 4.94 19.00 2.57
CA ARG A 114 3.62 19.63 2.67
C ARG A 114 2.52 18.63 2.35
N GLU A 115 1.44 18.66 3.15
CA GLU A 115 0.26 17.84 2.89
C GLU A 115 -0.56 18.43 1.72
N ILE A 116 -0.94 17.57 0.78
CA ILE A 116 -1.85 17.90 -0.33
C ILE A 116 -3.17 17.17 -0.11
N PRO A 117 -4.34 17.84 -0.11
CA PRO A 117 -5.62 17.19 0.21
C PRO A 117 -6.07 16.22 -0.89
N ASP A 118 -5.91 16.63 -2.15
CA ASP A 118 -6.36 15.93 -3.35
C ASP A 118 -5.25 15.97 -4.39
N TRP A 119 -4.95 14.81 -4.97
CA TRP A 119 -3.94 14.68 -6.00
C TRP A 119 -4.33 13.58 -6.99
N SER A 120 -3.79 13.64 -8.20
CA SER A 120 -3.89 12.50 -9.12
C SER A 120 -2.60 12.27 -9.90
N VAL A 121 -2.41 11.00 -10.27
CA VAL A 121 -1.37 10.55 -11.17
C VAL A 121 -2.04 10.15 -12.46
N MET A 122 -1.64 10.74 -13.58
CA MET A 122 -2.07 10.31 -14.90
C MET A 122 -0.89 9.88 -15.74
N PHE A 123 -1.09 8.81 -16.49
CA PHE A 123 -0.17 8.37 -17.52
C PHE A 123 -0.64 8.90 -18.86
N VAL A 124 0.28 9.49 -19.61
CA VAL A 124 -0.01 10.16 -20.88
C VAL A 124 0.64 9.37 -22.03
N PRO A 125 -0.11 9.05 -23.10
CA PRO A 125 0.44 8.39 -24.28
C PRO A 125 1.36 9.34 -25.08
N PRO A 126 2.21 8.80 -25.97
CA PRO A 126 2.39 7.37 -26.29
C PRO A 126 3.36 6.65 -25.36
N PHE A 127 4.10 7.38 -24.51
CA PHE A 127 5.20 6.82 -23.73
C PHE A 127 4.79 6.35 -22.32
N GLY A 128 3.54 6.61 -21.90
CA GLY A 128 3.12 6.39 -20.52
C GLY A 128 3.81 7.36 -19.56
N ALA A 129 4.07 8.58 -20.02
CA ALA A 129 4.72 9.61 -19.21
C ALA A 129 3.83 9.93 -18.01
N MET A 130 4.40 9.92 -16.81
CA MET A 130 3.67 10.23 -15.60
C MET A 130 3.51 11.74 -15.46
N ARG A 131 2.29 12.19 -15.22
CA ARG A 131 1.92 13.56 -14.91
C ARG A 131 1.15 13.58 -13.61
N PHE A 132 1.39 14.61 -12.82
CA PHE A 132 0.64 14.82 -11.61
C PHE A 132 -0.34 15.96 -11.81
N SER A 133 -1.48 15.90 -11.14
CA SER A 133 -2.38 17.04 -11.03
C SER A 133 -2.54 17.36 -9.54
N PRO A 134 -2.15 18.56 -9.09
CA PRO A 134 -1.61 19.69 -9.89
C PRO A 134 -0.21 19.46 -10.50
N ASP A 135 0.11 20.10 -11.63
CA ASP A 135 1.29 19.85 -12.51
C ASP A 135 2.66 20.31 -11.97
N ALA A 136 2.79 20.63 -10.68
CA ALA A 136 3.98 21.29 -10.12
C ALA A 136 4.98 20.35 -9.43
N LEU A 137 4.73 19.06 -9.42
CA LEU A 137 5.26 18.18 -8.38
C LEU A 137 6.45 17.38 -8.94
N GLU A 138 7.65 17.58 -8.38
CA GLU A 138 8.88 16.86 -8.79
C GLU A 138 8.93 15.43 -8.24
N SER A 139 8.30 15.21 -7.09
CA SER A 139 8.11 13.90 -6.49
C SER A 139 6.90 13.94 -5.55
N ALA A 140 6.31 12.78 -5.29
CA ALA A 140 5.34 12.68 -4.20
C ALA A 140 5.50 11.41 -3.41
N LYS A 141 5.08 11.49 -2.16
CA LYS A 141 4.99 10.38 -1.23
C LYS A 141 3.55 10.19 -0.83
N ILE A 142 3.00 9.03 -1.14
CA ILE A 142 1.65 8.65 -0.75
C ILE A 142 1.78 7.68 0.42
N VAL A 143 1.21 8.07 1.55
CA VAL A 143 1.14 7.26 2.76
C VAL A 143 -0.19 6.53 2.76
N PHE A 144 -0.14 5.21 2.61
CA PHE A 144 -1.30 4.35 2.68
C PHE A 144 -1.48 3.77 4.07
N ALA A 145 -2.72 3.47 4.44
CA ALA A 145 -3.06 2.65 5.59
C ALA A 145 -4.25 1.75 5.29
N LEU A 146 -4.43 0.71 6.12
CA LEU A 146 -5.63 -0.11 6.07
C LEU A 146 -6.77 0.58 6.82
N LYS A 147 -7.99 0.49 6.30
CA LYS A 147 -9.21 1.04 6.93
C LYS A 147 -9.42 0.60 8.39
N ASN A 148 -8.96 -0.60 8.74
CA ASN A 148 -9.07 -1.18 10.09
C ASN A 148 -7.77 -1.05 10.92
N ALA A 149 -6.73 -0.39 10.41
CA ALA A 149 -5.43 -0.29 11.05
C ALA A 149 -4.66 0.97 10.60
N GLU A 150 -5.24 2.15 10.83
CA GLU A 150 -4.68 3.45 10.39
C GLU A 150 -3.26 3.73 10.92
N GLN A 151 -2.88 3.14 12.07
CA GLN A 151 -1.53 3.30 12.64
C GLN A 151 -0.44 2.56 11.85
N ASN A 152 -0.81 1.55 11.06
CA ASN A 152 0.12 0.84 10.21
C ASN A 152 0.10 1.51 8.85
N THR A 153 1.20 2.17 8.50
CA THR A 153 1.32 2.88 7.24
C THR A 153 2.43 2.31 6.36
N ARG A 154 2.29 2.53 5.05
CA ARG A 154 3.34 2.28 4.04
C ARG A 154 3.40 3.45 3.09
N THR A 155 4.60 3.77 2.65
CA THR A 155 4.82 4.92 1.79
C THR A 155 5.19 4.45 0.39
N VAL A 156 4.50 4.97 -0.63
CA VAL A 156 4.90 4.82 -2.03
C VAL A 156 5.38 6.16 -2.53
N SER A 157 6.60 6.17 -3.07
CA SER A 157 7.18 7.33 -3.72
C SER A 157 7.01 7.23 -5.23
N LEU A 158 6.59 8.34 -5.82
CA LEU A 158 6.38 8.50 -7.25
C LEU A 158 7.27 9.62 -7.76
N GLU A 159 8.05 9.32 -8.79
CA GLU A 159 8.92 10.28 -9.47
C GLU A 159 8.49 10.39 -10.94
N PRO A 160 7.94 11.53 -11.38
CA PRO A 160 7.36 11.66 -12.70
C PRO A 160 8.44 11.76 -13.78
N VAL A 161 9.58 12.40 -13.46
CA VAL A 161 10.72 12.60 -14.38
C VAL A 161 11.37 11.27 -14.75
N SER A 162 11.63 10.41 -13.75
CA SER A 162 12.20 9.08 -13.97
C SER A 162 11.13 8.04 -14.32
N GLY A 163 9.86 8.34 -14.06
CA GLY A 163 8.76 7.37 -14.10
C GLY A 163 8.89 6.30 -13.01
N ARG A 164 9.69 6.52 -11.97
CA ARG A 164 9.95 5.50 -10.95
C ARG A 164 8.79 5.45 -9.95
N ILE A 165 8.39 4.24 -9.59
CA ILE A 165 7.38 3.95 -8.56
C ILE A 165 8.07 3.04 -7.54
N VAL A 166 8.27 3.52 -6.32
CA VAL A 166 9.03 2.81 -5.28
C VAL A 166 8.22 2.69 -4.01
N LYS A 167 8.11 1.47 -3.49
CA LYS A 167 7.66 1.24 -2.10
C LYS A 167 8.84 1.51 -1.16
N MET A 168 8.64 2.41 -0.19
CA MET A 168 9.61 2.76 0.86
C MET A 168 9.38 1.97 2.13
#